data_AF-A0A6C0CI18-F1
#
_entry.id   AF-A0A6C0CI18-F1
#
_cell.length_a   1.000
_cell.length_b   1.000
_cell.length_c   1.000
_cell.angle_alpha   90.00
_cell.angle_beta   90.00
_cell.angle_gamma   90.00
#
_symmetry.space_group_name_H-M   'P 1'
#
loop_
_entity.id
_entity.type
_entity.pdbx_description
1 polymer ?
#
loop_
_entity_poly.entity_id
_entity_poly.type
_entity_poly.pdbx_seq_one_letter_code
_entity_poly.pdbx_strand_id
1 'polypeptide(L)'
;MAEEECILCYDPLDVLVYQANPTDDIIVGETSSRLQCGHAYHTRCLLRSLQHRSACPLCNIMGQADESEHDWWHNGRIALEGRCTEIMEKVKKDREVRESLREYKASLKNLGGVKKEFVKRVKEFKAGLRTELGVETVLKSVVKSKTSAMRIFTRKAKMEGSLVTGAHSMLPSYKIERFLFGLSRFFRWRMHSVFN
;
A
#
# COMPACT_ATOMS: atom_id res chain seq x y z
N MET A 1 42.56 13.54 0.56
CA MET A 1 41.24 13.98 1.04
C MET A 1 40.40 14.18 -0.21
N ALA A 2 39.19 13.63 -0.29
CA ALA A 2 38.37 13.81 -1.49
C ALA A 2 38.04 15.30 -1.61
N GLU A 3 38.40 15.91 -2.73
CA GLU A 3 38.02 17.28 -3.04
C GLU A 3 36.50 17.31 -3.22
N GLU A 4 35.83 18.24 -2.54
CA GLU A 4 34.38 18.33 -2.61
C GLU A 4 33.97 19.01 -3.93
N GLU A 5 33.02 18.42 -4.65
CA GLU A 5 32.66 18.84 -6.00
C GLU A 5 31.34 19.62 -6.03
N CYS A 6 31.25 20.59 -6.95
CA CYS A 6 30.04 21.35 -7.20
C CYS A 6 28.98 20.45 -7.82
N ILE A 7 27.83 20.27 -7.19
CA ILE A 7 26.79 19.37 -7.73
C ILE A 7 26.13 19.87 -9.05
N LEU A 8 26.41 21.11 -9.47
CA LEU A 8 25.88 21.69 -10.72
C LEU A 8 26.82 21.49 -11.91
N CYS A 9 28.13 21.40 -11.70
CA CYS A 9 29.11 21.26 -12.80
C CYS A 9 30.15 20.15 -12.57
N TYR A 10 30.17 19.53 -11.40
CA TYR A 10 31.05 18.44 -10.98
C TYR A 10 32.55 18.78 -10.89
N ASP A 11 32.90 20.07 -10.97
CA ASP A 11 34.27 20.54 -10.75
C ASP A 11 34.54 20.75 -9.23
N PRO A 12 35.81 20.70 -8.79
CA PRO A 12 36.19 20.92 -7.39
C PRO A 12 35.76 22.30 -6.86
N LEU A 13 35.32 22.35 -5.60
CA LEU A 13 34.98 23.55 -4.86
C LEU A 13 36.14 23.97 -3.95
N ASP A 14 36.28 25.29 -3.77
CA ASP A 14 37.17 25.92 -2.79
C ASP A 14 36.52 26.07 -1.40
N VAL A 15 35.22 25.73 -1.27
CA VAL A 15 34.49 25.68 0.00
C VAL A 15 33.82 24.32 0.16
N LEU A 16 33.74 23.84 1.41
CA LEU A 16 33.16 22.53 1.70
C LEU A 16 31.61 22.54 1.60
N VAL A 17 31.07 21.58 0.86
CA VAL A 17 29.67 21.15 0.63
C VAL A 17 28.93 20.77 1.90
N TYR A 18 29.59 20.21 2.92
CA TYR A 18 28.91 19.89 4.18
C TYR A 18 29.79 20.05 5.42
N GLN A 19 29.62 21.16 6.12
CA GLN A 19 29.90 21.25 7.55
C GLN A 19 28.61 21.64 8.24
N ALA A 20 28.25 20.93 9.32
CA ALA A 20 27.17 21.36 10.20
C ALA A 20 27.47 22.80 10.63
N ASN A 21 26.73 23.77 10.07
CA ASN A 21 26.97 25.17 10.35
C ASN A 21 26.20 25.54 11.62
N PRO A 22 26.87 25.93 12.72
CA PRO A 22 26.18 26.40 13.91
C PRO A 22 25.63 27.83 13.76
N THR A 23 25.92 28.51 12.64
CA THR A 23 25.49 29.88 12.36
C THR A 23 24.76 29.98 11.02
N ASP A 24 23.78 30.88 10.91
CA ASP A 24 22.97 31.13 9.70
C ASP A 24 23.75 31.90 8.60
N ASP A 25 25.08 31.83 8.59
CA ASP A 25 25.93 32.64 7.71
C ASP A 25 26.12 32.00 6.33
N ILE A 26 26.06 32.84 5.28
CA ILE A 26 26.50 32.48 3.93
C ILE A 26 28.03 32.60 3.88
N ILE A 27 28.73 31.51 3.55
CA ILE A 27 30.19 31.54 3.36
C ILE A 27 30.49 31.73 1.88
N VAL A 28 31.31 32.72 1.55
CA VAL A 28 31.75 33.00 0.17
C VAL A 28 33.26 32.80 0.10
N GLY A 29 33.68 31.80 -0.68
CA GLY A 29 35.06 31.58 -1.10
C GLY A 29 35.43 32.45 -2.31
N GLU A 30 36.54 32.13 -2.96
CA GLU A 30 37.02 32.85 -4.14
C GLU A 30 36.11 32.58 -5.35
N THR A 31 35.72 31.33 -5.55
CA THR A 31 34.92 30.87 -6.70
C THR A 31 33.63 30.16 -6.30
N SER A 32 33.44 29.83 -5.03
CA SER A 32 32.25 29.13 -4.54
C SER A 32 31.55 29.84 -3.39
N SER A 33 30.25 29.58 -3.27
CA SER A 33 29.38 30.09 -2.23
C SER A 33 28.64 28.94 -1.55
N ARG A 34 28.58 28.99 -0.23
CA ARG A 34 27.80 28.08 0.62
C ARG A 34 26.56 28.80 1.14
N LEU A 35 25.40 28.26 0.84
CA LEU A 35 24.11 28.78 1.26
C LEU A 35 23.81 28.44 2.73
N GLN A 36 22.83 29.14 3.32
CA GLN A 36 22.38 28.90 4.71
C GLN A 36 21.90 27.47 4.95
N CYS A 37 21.38 26.79 3.92
CA CYS A 37 21.00 25.38 4.00
C CYS A 37 22.19 24.42 4.02
N GLY A 38 23.43 24.93 4.07
CA GLY A 38 24.67 24.16 4.15
C GLY A 38 25.27 23.77 2.80
N HIS A 39 24.50 23.83 1.70
CA HIS A 39 24.94 23.41 0.38
C HIS A 39 25.90 24.41 -0.29
N ALA A 40 26.98 23.92 -0.87
CA ALA A 40 27.96 24.70 -1.60
C ALA A 40 27.92 24.50 -3.13
N TYR A 41 28.26 25.57 -3.85
CA TYR A 41 28.25 25.65 -5.31
C TYR A 41 29.31 26.65 -5.78
N HIS A 42 29.85 26.52 -7.00
CA HIS A 42 30.53 27.66 -7.59
C HIS A 42 29.56 28.84 -7.67
N THR A 43 30.01 30.03 -7.28
CA THR A 43 29.22 31.26 -7.26
C THR A 43 28.58 31.51 -8.63
N ARG A 44 29.32 31.25 -9.72
CA ARG A 44 28.79 31.33 -11.10
C ARG A 44 27.67 30.32 -11.38
N CYS A 45 27.84 29.08 -10.92
CA CYS A 45 26.85 28.01 -11.11
C CYS A 45 25.58 28.28 -10.30
N LEU A 46 25.73 28.76 -9.07
CA LEU A 46 24.62 29.17 -8.22
C LEU A 46 23.83 30.33 -8.84
N LEU A 47 24.51 31.42 -9.23
CA LEU A 47 23.85 32.58 -9.82
C LEU A 47 23.05 32.22 -11.07
N ARG A 48 23.59 31.34 -11.94
CA ARG A 48 22.87 30.84 -13.11
C ARG A 48 21.63 30.03 -12.72
N SER A 49 21.71 29.19 -11.69
CA SER A 49 20.55 28.44 -11.22
C SER A 49 19.49 29.34 -10.57
N LEU A 50 19.90 30.43 -9.91
CA LEU A 50 18.98 31.37 -9.27
C LEU A 50 18.22 32.26 -10.26
N GLN A 51 18.65 32.34 -11.53
CA GLN A 51 17.93 33.09 -12.57
C GLN A 51 16.49 32.60 -12.78
N HIS A 52 16.25 31.30 -12.56
CA HIS A 52 14.94 30.69 -12.78
C HIS A 52 14.17 30.44 -11.49
N ARG A 53 14.86 30.24 -10.35
CA ARG A 53 14.24 29.94 -9.05
C ARG A 53 15.08 30.50 -7.90
N SER A 54 14.48 31.22 -6.97
CA SER A 54 15.16 31.84 -5.81
C SER A 54 15.47 30.86 -4.66
N ALA A 55 15.55 29.56 -4.93
CA ALA A 55 15.76 28.52 -3.93
C ALA A 55 17.06 27.75 -4.19
N CYS A 56 17.63 27.17 -3.13
CA CYS A 56 18.79 26.28 -3.25
C CYS A 56 18.50 25.14 -4.24
N PRO A 57 19.37 24.89 -5.23
CA PRO A 57 19.15 23.83 -6.23
C PRO A 57 18.95 22.46 -5.61
N LEU A 58 19.73 22.07 -4.60
CA LEU A 58 19.58 20.76 -3.92
C LEU A 58 18.31 20.69 -3.07
N CYS A 59 18.01 21.73 -2.29
CA CYS A 59 16.78 21.77 -1.50
C CYS A 59 15.53 21.76 -2.41
N ASN A 60 15.63 22.39 -3.58
CA ASN A 60 14.56 22.43 -4.57
C ASN A 60 14.41 21.10 -5.33
N ILE A 61 15.50 20.37 -5.62
CA ILE A 61 15.45 18.99 -6.14
C ILE A 61 14.66 18.08 -5.19
N MET A 62 14.84 18.23 -3.88
CA MET A 62 14.06 17.47 -2.89
C MET A 62 12.59 17.94 -2.76
N GLY A 63 12.26 19.12 -3.30
CA GLY A 63 10.97 19.80 -3.08
C GLY A 63 10.00 19.84 -4.27
N GLN A 64 10.44 19.68 -5.53
CA GLN A 64 9.55 19.80 -6.69
C GLN A 64 9.89 18.83 -7.83
N ALA A 65 8.94 17.94 -8.11
CA ALA A 65 8.87 17.11 -9.32
C ALA A 65 7.99 17.81 -10.37
N ASP A 66 8.41 18.97 -10.86
CA ASP A 66 7.68 19.64 -11.95
C ASP A 66 8.49 19.64 -13.26
N GLU A 67 7.81 19.24 -14.32
CA GLU A 67 8.30 18.81 -15.62
C GLU A 67 8.62 20.01 -16.53
N SER A 68 9.54 20.89 -16.13
CA SER A 68 10.06 21.89 -17.07
C SER A 68 11.35 21.38 -17.74
N GLU A 69 11.25 21.05 -19.02
CA GLU A 69 12.36 20.70 -19.93
C GLU A 69 13.40 21.82 -20.00
N HIS A 70 14.38 21.80 -19.10
CA HIS A 70 15.64 22.52 -19.25
C HIS A 70 16.79 21.54 -19.12
N ASP A 71 17.47 21.27 -20.24
CA ASP A 71 18.52 20.26 -20.40
C ASP A 71 19.64 20.37 -19.35
N TRP A 72 19.97 21.59 -18.93
CA TRP A 72 21.07 21.81 -17.98
C TRP A 72 20.77 21.27 -16.57
N TRP A 73 19.51 21.36 -16.12
CA TRP A 73 19.10 20.87 -14.80
C TRP A 73 18.80 19.36 -14.83
N HIS A 74 18.29 18.86 -15.96
CA HIS A 74 18.02 17.44 -16.17
C HIS A 74 19.32 16.60 -16.15
N ASN A 75 20.37 17.07 -16.82
CA ASN A 75 21.66 16.39 -16.83
C ASN A 75 22.34 16.37 -15.44
N GLY A 76 22.23 17.46 -14.69
CA GLY A 76 22.71 17.53 -13.30
C GLY A 76 21.97 16.53 -12.39
N ARG A 77 20.65 16.41 -12.54
CA ARG A 77 19.85 15.44 -11.79
C ARG A 77 20.17 13.99 -12.15
N ILE A 78 20.28 13.67 -13.44
CA ILE A 78 20.66 12.32 -13.91
C ILE A 78 22.01 11.89 -13.35
N ALA A 79 23.01 12.78 -13.36
CA ALA A 79 24.33 12.49 -12.82
C ALA A 79 24.31 12.29 -11.28
N LEU A 80 23.49 13.04 -10.55
CA LEU A 80 23.29 12.83 -9.11
C LEU A 80 22.59 11.49 -8.82
N GLU A 81 21.51 11.16 -9.54
CA GLU A 81 20.80 9.89 -9.41
C GLU A 81 21.71 8.69 -9.76
N GLY A 82 22.56 8.84 -10.78
CA GLY A 82 23.60 7.88 -11.13
C GLY A 82 24.59 7.65 -9.98
N ARG A 83 25.16 8.71 -9.42
CA ARG A 83 26.08 8.62 -8.27
C ARG A 83 25.42 8.02 -7.03
N CYS A 84 24.18 8.40 -6.72
CA CYS A 84 23.40 7.80 -5.64
C CYS A 84 23.24 6.28 -5.86
N THR A 85 22.95 5.87 -7.10
CA THR A 85 22.82 4.45 -7.46
C THR A 85 24.13 3.70 -7.29
N GLU A 86 25.26 4.28 -7.70
CA GLU A 86 26.59 3.70 -7.49
C GLU A 86 26.91 3.53 -6.00
N ILE A 87 26.61 4.54 -5.18
CA ILE A 87 26.80 4.46 -3.73
C ILE A 87 25.92 3.35 -3.14
N MET A 88 24.64 3.30 -3.50
CA MET A 88 23.73 2.25 -3.03
C MET A 88 24.21 0.85 -3.43
N GLU A 89 24.69 0.65 -4.66
CA GLU A 89 25.24 -0.63 -5.11
C GLU A 89 26.56 -1.00 -4.42
N LYS A 90 27.41 -0.03 -4.08
CA LYS A 90 28.60 -0.26 -3.25
C LYS A 90 28.20 -0.68 -1.83
N VAL A 91 27.32 0.08 -1.17
CA VAL A 91 26.85 -0.19 0.20
C VAL A 91 26.11 -1.53 0.27
N LYS A 92 25.33 -1.89 -0.74
CA LYS A 92 24.65 -3.19 -0.82
C LYS A 92 25.61 -4.39 -0.91
N LYS A 93 26.82 -4.17 -1.43
CA LYS A 93 27.89 -5.20 -1.48
C LYS A 93 28.70 -5.26 -0.19
N ASP A 94 28.57 -4.27 0.69
CA ASP A 94 29.19 -4.29 2.01
C ASP A 94 28.80 -5.56 2.79
N ARG A 95 29.74 -6.09 3.57
CA ARG A 95 29.58 -7.37 4.26
C ARG A 95 28.46 -7.32 5.29
N GLU A 96 28.44 -6.27 6.13
CA GLU A 96 27.49 -6.14 7.24
C GLU A 96 26.06 -5.96 6.72
N VAL A 97 25.92 -5.13 5.67
CA VAL A 97 24.65 -4.93 4.98
C VAL A 97 24.16 -6.23 4.36
N ARG A 98 25.05 -6.98 3.68
CA ARG A 98 24.69 -8.24 3.02
C ARG A 98 24.30 -9.34 4.00
N GLU A 99 24.94 -9.42 5.16
CA GLU A 99 24.60 -10.35 6.24
C GLU A 99 23.23 -10.02 6.83
N SER A 100 23.00 -8.75 7.18
CA SER A 100 21.71 -8.26 7.68
C SER A 100 20.56 -8.56 6.68
N LEU A 101 20.80 -8.34 5.38
CA LEU A 101 19.82 -8.67 4.33
C LEU A 101 19.53 -10.18 4.23
N ARG A 102 20.50 -11.04 4.51
CA ARG A 102 20.30 -12.50 4.52
C ARG A 102 19.47 -12.93 5.71
N GLU A 103 19.75 -12.39 6.90
CA GLU A 103 18.97 -12.65 8.11
C GLU A 103 17.52 -12.17 7.98
N TYR A 104 17.32 -10.98 7.42
CA TYR A 104 15.99 -10.46 7.12
C TYR A 104 15.21 -11.40 6.18
N LYS A 105 15.83 -11.86 5.09
CA LYS A 105 15.21 -12.81 4.15
C LYS A 105 14.89 -14.16 4.81
N ALA A 106 15.77 -14.67 5.66
CA ALA A 106 15.52 -15.89 6.42
C ALA A 106 14.33 -15.73 7.38
N SER A 107 14.26 -14.60 8.09
CA SER A 107 13.17 -14.26 9.00
C SER A 107 11.83 -14.12 8.26
N LEU A 108 11.81 -13.47 7.09
CA LEU A 108 10.63 -13.40 6.23
C LEU A 108 10.13 -14.79 5.81
N LYS A 109 11.04 -15.70 5.44
CA LYS A 109 10.68 -17.08 5.07
C LYS A 109 10.09 -17.83 6.26
N ASN A 110 10.67 -17.68 7.44
CA ASN A 110 10.17 -18.27 8.68
C ASN A 110 8.77 -17.74 9.02
N LEU A 111 8.56 -16.42 8.96
CA LEU A 111 7.25 -15.80 9.16
C LEU A 111 6.21 -16.34 8.17
N GLY A 112 6.60 -16.51 6.89
CA GLY A 112 5.76 -17.16 5.89
C GLY A 112 5.37 -18.60 6.25
N GLY A 113 6.29 -19.36 6.85
CA GLY A 113 6.03 -20.69 7.39
C GLY A 113 5.04 -20.68 8.55
N VAL A 114 5.27 -19.83 9.55
CA VAL A 114 4.39 -19.66 10.72
C VAL A 114 2.99 -19.24 10.28
N LYS A 115 2.86 -18.30 9.35
CA LYS A 115 1.57 -17.87 8.80
C LYS A 115 0.81 -19.04 8.16
N LYS A 116 1.49 -19.88 7.38
CA LYS A 116 0.86 -21.05 6.74
C LYS A 116 0.35 -22.05 7.79
N GLU A 117 1.17 -22.34 8.80
CA GLU A 117 0.80 -23.26 9.88
C GLU A 117 -0.37 -22.70 10.71
N PHE A 118 -0.34 -21.41 11.06
CA PHE A 118 -1.43 -20.76 11.77
C PHE A 118 -2.75 -20.86 10.99
N VAL A 119 -2.74 -20.54 9.69
CA VAL A 119 -3.93 -20.65 8.84
C VAL A 119 -4.43 -22.09 8.77
N LYS A 120 -3.53 -23.07 8.70
CA LYS A 120 -3.89 -24.50 8.71
C LYS A 120 -4.59 -24.87 10.02
N ARG A 121 -3.98 -24.55 11.18
CA ARG A 121 -4.56 -24.84 12.49
C ARG A 121 -5.90 -24.16 12.71
N VAL A 122 -6.06 -22.92 12.27
CA VAL A 122 -7.35 -22.21 12.37
C VAL A 122 -8.42 -22.92 11.53
N LYS A 123 -8.09 -23.41 10.33
CA LYS A 123 -9.04 -24.18 9.51
C LYS A 123 -9.46 -25.48 10.18
N GLU A 124 -8.51 -26.23 10.71
CA GLU A 124 -8.77 -27.49 11.42
C GLU A 124 -9.61 -27.24 12.69
N PHE A 125 -9.27 -26.21 13.46
CA PHE A 125 -10.01 -25.81 14.65
C PHE A 125 -11.46 -25.39 14.32
N LYS A 126 -11.66 -24.56 13.28
CA LYS A 126 -13.01 -24.19 12.81
C LYS A 126 -13.81 -25.42 12.38
N ALA A 127 -13.18 -26.36 11.67
CA ALA A 127 -13.84 -27.60 11.24
C ALA A 127 -14.23 -28.48 12.44
N GLY A 128 -13.34 -28.63 13.42
CA GLY A 128 -13.60 -29.35 14.67
C GLY A 128 -14.79 -28.76 15.44
N LEU A 129 -14.77 -27.45 15.68
CA LEU A 129 -15.88 -26.75 16.34
C LEU A 129 -17.21 -26.88 15.59
N ARG A 130 -17.20 -26.87 14.25
CA ARG A 130 -18.44 -27.06 13.47
C ARG A 130 -19.02 -28.45 13.66
N THR A 131 -18.17 -29.47 13.79
CA THR A 131 -18.58 -30.84 14.07
C THR A 131 -19.08 -30.97 15.51
N GLU A 132 -18.35 -30.43 16.49
CA GLU A 132 -18.71 -30.47 17.91
C GLU A 132 -20.07 -29.80 18.19
N LEU A 133 -20.27 -28.60 17.63
CA LEU A 133 -21.53 -27.87 17.75
C LEU A 133 -22.64 -28.42 16.85
N GLY A 134 -22.37 -29.48 16.08
CA GLY A 134 -23.36 -30.10 15.20
C GLY A 134 -23.93 -29.14 14.16
N VAL A 135 -23.17 -28.12 13.72
CA VAL A 135 -23.67 -27.01 12.88
C VAL A 135 -24.39 -27.51 11.64
N GLU A 136 -23.88 -28.56 11.00
CA GLU A 136 -24.50 -29.17 9.81
C GLU A 136 -25.88 -29.77 10.08
N THR A 137 -26.11 -30.34 11.27
CA THR A 137 -27.43 -30.89 11.63
C THR A 137 -28.45 -29.77 11.83
N VAL A 138 -28.06 -28.72 12.55
CA VAL A 138 -28.89 -27.53 12.76
C VAL A 138 -29.20 -26.86 11.42
N LEU A 139 -28.19 -26.67 10.57
CA LEU A 139 -28.35 -26.10 9.23
C LEU A 139 -29.35 -26.90 8.39
N LYS A 140 -29.21 -28.23 8.33
CA LYS A 140 -30.13 -29.12 7.61
C LYS A 140 -31.56 -29.01 8.14
N SER A 141 -31.72 -28.94 9.46
CA SER A 141 -33.04 -28.79 10.09
C SER A 141 -33.72 -27.47 9.69
N VAL A 142 -32.97 -26.36 9.66
CA VAL A 142 -33.47 -25.03 9.29
C VAL A 142 -33.82 -24.98 7.80
N VAL A 143 -32.99 -25.54 6.92
CA VAL A 143 -33.28 -25.60 5.49
C VAL A 143 -34.53 -26.43 5.22
N LYS A 144 -34.67 -27.57 5.92
CA LYS A 144 -35.84 -28.45 5.79
C LYS A 144 -37.12 -27.75 6.25
N SER A 145 -37.09 -27.08 7.41
CA SER A 145 -38.25 -26.35 7.94
C SER A 145 -38.64 -25.18 7.02
N LYS A 146 -37.67 -24.39 6.55
CA LYS A 146 -37.89 -23.30 5.57
C LYS A 146 -38.58 -23.80 4.31
N THR A 147 -38.05 -24.89 3.74
CA THR A 147 -38.59 -25.49 2.50
C THR A 147 -40.01 -26.00 2.72
N SER A 148 -40.28 -26.64 3.85
CA SER A 148 -41.62 -27.12 4.21
C SER A 148 -42.61 -25.96 4.35
N ALA A 149 -42.25 -24.91 5.09
CA ALA A 149 -43.07 -23.72 5.26
C ALA A 149 -43.40 -23.06 3.93
N MET A 150 -42.40 -22.93 3.03
CA MET A 150 -42.62 -22.40 1.69
C MET A 150 -43.61 -23.26 0.89
N ARG A 151 -43.45 -24.58 0.89
CA ARG A 151 -44.37 -25.50 0.17
C ARG A 151 -45.79 -25.43 0.72
N ILE A 152 -45.96 -25.35 2.04
CA ILE A 152 -47.28 -25.23 2.69
C ILE A 152 -47.91 -23.90 2.32
N PHE A 153 -47.16 -22.80 2.43
CA PHE A 153 -47.62 -21.47 2.05
C PHE A 153 -48.06 -21.40 0.59
N THR A 154 -47.22 -21.86 -0.35
CA THR A 154 -47.56 -21.89 -1.78
C THR A 154 -48.81 -22.73 -2.04
N ARG A 155 -48.97 -23.87 -1.37
CA ARG A 155 -50.14 -24.73 -1.51
C ARG A 155 -51.41 -24.06 -0.99
N LYS A 156 -51.36 -23.46 0.19
CA LYS A 156 -52.49 -22.74 0.79
C LYS A 156 -52.87 -21.52 -0.04
N ALA A 157 -51.87 -20.74 -0.50
CA ALA A 157 -52.08 -19.62 -1.40
C ALA A 157 -52.86 -20.05 -2.66
N LYS A 158 -52.51 -21.19 -3.28
CA LYS A 158 -53.24 -21.76 -4.44
C LYS A 158 -54.70 -22.12 -4.16
N MET A 159 -55.09 -22.35 -2.91
CA MET A 159 -56.46 -22.76 -2.55
C MET A 159 -57.41 -21.57 -2.32
N GLU A 160 -56.92 -20.33 -2.25
CA GLU A 160 -57.69 -19.12 -1.94
C GLU A 160 -58.53 -18.55 -3.12
N GLY A 161 -58.75 -19.30 -4.20
CA GLY A 161 -59.79 -18.99 -5.23
C GLY A 161 -59.33 -18.43 -6.59
N SER A 162 -60.25 -17.85 -7.37
CA SER A 162 -60.14 -17.67 -8.83
C SER A 162 -59.17 -16.57 -9.33
N LEU A 163 -58.97 -15.49 -8.57
CA LEU A 163 -57.97 -14.43 -8.89
C LEU A 163 -56.51 -14.87 -8.60
N VAL A 164 -56.32 -16.07 -8.03
CA VAL A 164 -55.06 -16.56 -7.50
C VAL A 164 -54.12 -17.11 -8.59
N THR A 165 -54.64 -17.59 -9.72
CA THR A 165 -53.78 -18.12 -10.80
C THR A 165 -52.90 -17.02 -11.41
N GLY A 166 -53.45 -15.80 -11.56
CA GLY A 166 -52.70 -14.60 -11.97
C GLY A 166 -51.80 -14.04 -10.86
N ALA A 167 -52.22 -14.10 -9.59
CA ALA A 167 -51.37 -13.72 -8.47
C ALA A 167 -50.18 -14.69 -8.29
N HIS A 168 -50.37 -15.98 -8.57
CA HIS A 168 -49.35 -17.03 -8.43
C HIS A 168 -48.18 -16.86 -9.42
N SER A 169 -48.42 -16.36 -10.63
CA SER A 169 -47.33 -16.02 -11.56
C SER A 169 -46.53 -14.79 -11.11
N MET A 170 -47.14 -13.93 -10.28
CA MET A 170 -46.49 -12.74 -9.69
C MET A 170 -45.91 -12.98 -8.29
N LEU A 171 -46.23 -14.11 -7.63
CA LEU A 171 -45.73 -14.47 -6.31
C LEU A 171 -44.18 -14.46 -6.21
N PRO A 172 -43.41 -14.99 -7.18
CA PRO A 172 -41.95 -14.89 -7.17
C PRO A 172 -41.44 -13.44 -7.10
N SER A 173 -42.18 -12.50 -7.70
CA SER A 173 -41.88 -11.05 -7.69
C SER A 173 -42.08 -10.42 -6.32
N TYR A 174 -42.91 -11.02 -5.45
CA TYR A 174 -43.28 -10.49 -4.13
C TYR A 174 -42.31 -10.83 -2.99
N LYS A 175 -41.10 -11.33 -3.29
CA LYS A 175 -40.09 -11.67 -2.26
C LYS A 175 -40.71 -12.48 -1.10
N ILE A 176 -41.48 -13.52 -1.40
CA ILE A 176 -42.20 -14.34 -0.41
C ILE A 176 -41.29 -14.83 0.72
N GLU A 177 -40.04 -15.19 0.41
CA GLU A 177 -39.07 -15.56 1.45
C GLU A 177 -38.84 -14.44 2.48
N ARG A 178 -38.73 -13.19 2.02
CA ARG A 178 -38.60 -12.01 2.88
C ARG A 178 -39.89 -11.73 3.65
N PHE A 179 -41.05 -12.01 3.05
CA PHE A 179 -42.34 -11.87 3.72
C PHE A 179 -42.50 -12.88 4.86
N LEU A 180 -42.20 -14.16 4.61
CA LEU A 180 -42.38 -15.24 5.58
C LEU A 180 -41.30 -15.29 6.67
N PHE A 181 -40.05 -14.97 6.31
CA PHE A 181 -38.90 -15.15 7.21
C PHE A 181 -38.23 -13.81 7.60
N GLY A 182 -38.82 -12.68 7.19
CA GLY A 182 -38.32 -11.34 7.48
C GLY A 182 -36.99 -10.99 6.80
N LEU A 183 -36.47 -9.81 7.13
CA LEU A 183 -35.11 -9.38 6.78
C LEU A 183 -34.08 -9.97 7.77
N SER A 184 -34.03 -11.28 7.92
CA SER A 184 -32.95 -11.84 8.75
C SER A 184 -31.61 -11.65 8.01
N ARG A 185 -30.66 -10.94 8.64
CA ARG A 185 -29.28 -10.81 8.14
C ARG A 185 -28.60 -12.18 7.96
N PHE A 186 -29.05 -13.16 8.75
CA PHE A 186 -28.65 -14.57 8.68
C PHE A 186 -28.87 -15.22 7.31
N PHE A 187 -29.91 -14.83 6.57
CA PHE A 187 -30.21 -15.40 5.25
C PHE A 187 -29.60 -14.62 4.08
N ARG A 188 -29.19 -13.35 4.29
CA ARG A 188 -28.53 -12.53 3.26
C ARG A 188 -27.07 -12.93 3.07
N TRP A 189 -26.42 -13.39 4.14
CA TRP A 189 -25.14 -14.08 4.07
C TRP A 189 -25.43 -15.52 3.69
N ARG A 190 -24.82 -16.03 2.60
CA ARG A 190 -24.80 -17.48 2.33
C ARG A 190 -24.43 -18.14 3.67
N MET A 191 -25.27 -19.02 4.24
CA MET A 191 -24.96 -19.64 5.55
C MET A 191 -23.58 -20.32 5.57
N HIS A 192 -23.04 -20.61 4.40
CA HIS A 192 -21.67 -21.06 4.17
C HIS A 192 -20.56 -20.05 4.52
N SER A 193 -20.81 -18.73 4.49
CA SER A 193 -19.82 -17.67 4.71
C SER A 193 -19.72 -17.19 6.15
N VAL A 194 -20.73 -17.45 6.99
CA VAL A 194 -20.70 -17.09 8.43
C VAL A 194 -19.77 -18.03 9.22
N PHE A 195 -19.55 -19.24 8.71
CA PHE A 195 -18.78 -20.30 9.37
C PHE A 195 -17.49 -20.70 8.61
N ASN A 196 -17.03 -19.89 7.64
CA ASN A 196 -15.78 -20.09 6.89
C ASN A 196 -14.67 -19.14 7.36
#